data_AF-A0A3L9M6J9-F1
#
_entry.id   AF-A0A3L9M6J9-F1
#
_cell.length_a   1.000
_cell.length_b   1.000
_cell.length_c   1.000
_cell.angle_alpha   90.00
_cell.angle_beta   90.00
_cell.angle_gamma   90.00
#
_symmetry.space_group_name_H-M   'P 1'
#
loop_
_entity.id
_entity.type
_entity.pdbx_description
1 polymer ?
#
loop_
_entity_poly.entity_id
_entity_poly.type
_entity_poly.pdbx_seq_one_letter_code
_entity_poly.pdbx_strand_id
1 'polypeptide(L)'
;MLADILYIVGLKDYVVIHTQQQKLITAMNLKTIHQKIDLDTFLRVSKSYIVNTNPITSFDNHTVYINENNIPMGEVYRNDFIAKYSDGILNL
;
A
#
# COMPACT_ATOMS: atom_id res chain seq x y z
N MET A 1 10.30 -9.63 7.34
CA MET A 1 10.82 -8.27 7.68
C MET A 1 10.51 -7.15 6.66
N LEU A 2 10.12 -7.43 5.41
CA LEU A 2 9.25 -6.52 4.61
C LEU A 2 7.99 -7.25 4.14
N ALA A 3 8.12 -8.56 3.87
CA ALA A 3 7.02 -9.45 3.52
C ALA A 3 5.85 -9.50 4.53
N ASP A 4 6.08 -9.09 5.78
CA ASP A 4 5.03 -9.08 6.82
C ASP A 4 4.15 -7.81 6.76
N ILE A 5 4.58 -6.76 6.06
CA ILE A 5 3.85 -5.51 5.95
C ILE A 5 2.69 -5.69 4.97
N LEU A 6 1.48 -5.35 5.41
CA LEU A 6 0.27 -5.37 4.58
C LEU A 6 0.05 -4.00 3.91
N TYR A 7 0.07 -2.93 4.70
CA TYR A 7 -0.11 -1.56 4.22
C TYR A 7 0.39 -0.54 5.25
N ILE A 8 0.50 0.71 4.82
CA ILE A 8 1.01 1.83 5.62
C ILE A 8 0.03 2.99 5.52
N VAL A 9 -0.34 3.55 6.67
CA VAL A 9 -1.27 4.68 6.79
C VAL A 9 -0.54 5.92 7.27
N GLY A 10 -0.67 7.02 6.54
CA GLY A 10 -0.14 8.33 6.94
C GLY A 10 -1.02 9.01 7.99
N LEU A 11 -0.41 9.47 9.09
CA LEU A 11 -1.00 10.27 10.15
C LEU A 11 -0.18 11.55 10.36
N LYS A 12 -0.27 12.49 9.41
CA LYS A 12 0.51 13.73 9.40
C LYS A 12 2.02 13.46 9.48
N ASP A 13 2.62 13.64 10.65
CA ASP A 13 4.08 13.50 10.91
C ASP A 13 4.46 12.06 11.31
N TYR A 14 3.47 11.19 11.42
CA TYR A 14 3.64 9.78 11.74
C TYR A 14 3.10 8.89 10.62
N VAL A 15 3.48 7.63 10.66
CA VAL A 15 2.73 6.58 9.99
C VAL A 15 2.36 5.47 10.96
N VAL A 16 1.35 4.70 10.58
CA VAL A 16 1.08 3.37 11.13
C VAL A 16 1.43 2.34 10.05
N ILE A 17 2.35 1.44 10.37
CA ILE A 17 2.69 0.29 9.53
C ILE A 17 1.87 -0.88 10.06
N HIS A 18 0.98 -1.39 9.22
CA HIS A 18 0.19 -2.58 9.53
C HIS A 18 0.93 -3.81 9.03
N THR A 19 1.29 -4.70 9.96
CA THR A 19 1.83 -6.03 9.63
C THR A 19 0.78 -7.10 9.88
N GLN A 20 1.06 -8.34 9.49
CA GLN A 20 0.18 -9.48 9.79
C GLN A 20 -0.04 -9.69 11.30
N GLN A 21 0.93 -9.32 12.13
CA GLN A 21 0.92 -9.62 13.57
C GLN A 21 0.57 -8.40 14.43
N GLN A 22 0.95 -7.20 14.01
CA GLN A 22 0.83 -6.00 14.84
C GLN A 22 0.81 -4.71 14.03
N LYS A 23 0.64 -3.59 14.74
CA LYS A 23 0.77 -2.25 14.20
C LYS A 23 1.98 -1.57 14.81
N LEU A 24 2.80 -0.94 13.99
CA LEU A 24 3.96 -0.16 14.40
C LEU A 24 3.72 1.31 14.08
N ILE A 25 4.01 2.21 15.03
CA ILE A 25 3.92 3.65 14.82
C ILE A 25 5.34 4.20 14.76
N THR A 26 5.64 5.00 13.74
CA THR A 26 6.94 5.66 13.61
C THR A 26 6.78 7.13 13.23
N ALA A 27 7.69 7.97 13.75
CA ALA A 27 7.73 9.42 13.52
C ALA A 27 8.37 9.71 12.15
N MET A 28 7.62 9.42 11.10
CA MET A 28 7.99 9.70 9.72
C MET A 28 6.72 9.94 8.91
N ASN A 29 6.74 10.88 7.96
CA ASN A 29 5.59 11.08 7.08
C ASN A 29 5.56 10.05 5.94
N LEU A 30 4.37 9.85 5.36
CA LEU A 30 4.13 8.86 4.31
C LEU A 30 4.97 9.10 3.03
N LYS A 31 5.26 10.36 2.70
CA LYS A 31 6.09 10.70 1.53
C LYS A 31 7.52 10.19 1.70
N THR A 32 8.11 10.40 2.88
CA THR A 32 9.46 9.93 3.18
C THR A 32 9.55 8.40 3.18
N ILE A 33 8.52 7.71 3.70
CA ILE A 33 8.47 6.24 3.61
C ILE A 33 8.40 5.75 2.16
N HIS A 34 7.53 6.34 1.34
CA HIS A 34 7.41 5.98 -0.06
C HIS A 34 8.74 6.10 -0.82
N GLN A 35 9.60 7.04 -0.44
CA GLN A 35 10.93 7.21 -1.06
C GLN A 35 11.97 6.20 -0.59
N LYS A 36 11.71 5.47 0.50
CA LYS A 36 12.65 4.56 1.17
C LYS A 36 12.28 3.08 1.02
N ILE A 37 11.10 2.80 0.50
CA ILE A 37 10.56 1.45 0.37
C ILE A 37 10.67 0.96 -1.07
N ASP A 38 10.65 -0.37 -1.25
CA ASP A 38 10.66 -1.01 -2.55
C ASP A 38 9.40 -0.64 -3.35
N LEU A 39 9.57 0.12 -4.43
CA LEU A 39 8.47 0.64 -5.24
C LEU A 39 7.85 -0.42 -6.17
N ASP A 40 8.50 -1.57 -6.34
CA ASP A 40 7.97 -2.66 -7.16
C ASP A 40 6.89 -3.43 -6.38
N THR A 41 7.05 -3.56 -5.05
CA THR A 41 6.08 -4.25 -4.19
C THR A 41 5.19 -3.30 -3.40
N PHE A 42 5.54 -2.03 -3.26
CA PHE A 42 4.74 -1.06 -2.50
C PHE A 42 4.21 0.07 -3.38
N LEU A 43 2.88 0.10 -3.54
CA LEU A 43 2.20 1.08 -4.38
C LEU A 43 1.40 2.06 -3.55
N ARG A 44 1.48 3.34 -3.90
CA ARG A 44 0.65 4.38 -3.30
C ARG A 44 -0.74 4.36 -3.94
N VAL A 45 -1.76 4.11 -3.13
CA VAL A 45 -3.17 4.01 -3.61
C VAL A 45 -4.00 5.21 -3.21
N SER A 46 -3.52 6.07 -2.32
CA SER A 46 -4.16 7.36 -2.03
C SER A 46 -3.19 8.37 -1.39
N LYS A 47 -3.71 9.55 -1.02
CA LYS A 47 -2.92 10.54 -0.26
C LYS A 47 -2.45 9.98 1.09
N SER A 48 -3.17 9.03 1.66
CA SER A 48 -2.93 8.52 3.03
C SER A 48 -2.50 7.05 3.08
N TYR A 49 -2.48 6.31 1.96
CA TYR A 49 -2.23 4.87 1.99
C TYR A 49 -1.17 4.43 0.96
N ILE A 50 -0.29 3.55 1.40
CA ILE A 50 0.61 2.73 0.59
C ILE A 50 0.28 1.27 0.90
N VAL A 51 0.15 0.42 -0.12
CA VAL A 51 -0.16 -1.01 0.03
C VAL A 51 1.01 -1.87 -0.44
N ASN A 52 1.24 -3.01 0.22
CA ASN A 52 2.03 -4.09 -0.35
C ASN A 52 1.16 -4.82 -1.38
N THR A 53 1.68 -5.07 -2.57
CA THR A 53 0.95 -5.74 -3.65
C THR A 53 0.87 -7.25 -3.48
N ASN A 54 1.84 -7.86 -2.79
CA ASN A 54 1.92 -9.31 -2.64
C ASN A 54 0.71 -9.93 -1.92
N PRO A 55 0.18 -9.37 -0.80
CA PRO A 55 -0.98 -9.94 -0.11
C PRO A 55 -2.34 -9.42 -0.64
N ILE A 56 -2.39 -8.71 -1.77
CA ILE A 56 -3.66 -8.25 -2.34
C ILE A 56 -4.48 -9.45 -2.80
N THR A 57 -5.71 -9.54 -2.32
CA THR A 57 -6.64 -10.62 -2.70
C THR A 57 -7.51 -10.23 -3.89
N SER A 58 -7.96 -8.98 -3.92
CA SER A 58 -8.73 -8.40 -5.01
C SER A 58 -8.73 -6.88 -4.93
N PHE A 59 -9.27 -6.21 -5.94
CA PHE A 59 -9.56 -4.78 -5.90
C PHE A 59 -10.78 -4.45 -6.77
N ASP A 60 -11.42 -3.33 -6.48
CA ASP A 60 -12.40 -2.68 -7.36
C ASP A 60 -11.98 -1.24 -7.65
N ASN A 61 -12.85 -0.44 -8.26
CA ASN A 61 -12.54 0.95 -8.62
C ASN A 61 -12.27 1.88 -7.40
N HIS A 62 -12.64 1.49 -6.20
CA HIS A 62 -12.59 2.33 -5.01
C HIS A 62 -11.82 1.69 -3.85
N THR A 63 -11.58 0.38 -3.89
CA THR A 63 -11.05 -0.38 -2.75
C THR A 63 -10.02 -1.41 -3.20
N VAL A 64 -8.91 -1.47 -2.47
CA VAL A 64 -7.98 -2.59 -2.51
C VAL A 64 -8.26 -3.49 -1.29
N TYR A 65 -8.42 -4.78 -1.52
CA TYR A 65 -8.72 -5.77 -0.49
C TYR A 65 -7.43 -6.53 -0.13
N ILE A 66 -7.08 -6.52 1.16
CA ILE A 66 -5.91 -7.21 1.71
C ILE A 66 -6.34 -7.96 2.97
N ASN A 67 -6.47 -9.28 2.88
CA ASN A 67 -7.08 -10.12 3.90
C ASN A 67 -8.47 -9.55 4.30
N GLU A 68 -8.72 -9.32 5.59
CA GLU A 68 -9.94 -8.68 6.11
C GLU A 68 -9.95 -7.14 6.04
N ASN A 69 -8.94 -6.52 5.43
CA ASN A 69 -8.78 -5.06 5.41
C ASN A 69 -9.22 -4.47 4.06
N ASN A 70 -9.95 -3.35 4.14
CA ASN A 70 -10.45 -2.59 2.99
C ASN A 70 -9.72 -1.25 2.92
N ILE A 71 -8.86 -1.08 1.91
CA ILE A 71 -8.02 0.11 1.75
C ILE A 71 -8.62 1.01 0.66
N PRO A 72 -9.00 2.26 0.97
CA PRO A 72 -9.58 3.16 -0.02
C PRO A 72 -8.54 3.58 -1.07
N MET A 73 -8.90 3.40 -2.34
CA MET A 73 -8.13 3.81 -3.50
C MET A 73 -8.65 5.16 -4.01
N GLY A 74 -7.77 6.16 -3.99
CA GLY A 74 -8.05 7.49 -4.49
C GLY A 74 -8.01 7.51 -6.01
N GLU A 75 -8.96 8.23 -6.63
CA GLU A 75 -9.12 8.33 -8.09
C GLU A 75 -7.82 8.69 -8.83
N VAL A 76 -7.06 9.66 -8.30
CA VAL A 76 -5.78 10.11 -8.88
C VAL A 76 -4.72 8.99 -8.94
N TYR A 77 -4.80 8.00 -8.07
CA TYR A 77 -3.82 6.91 -7.95
C TYR A 77 -4.27 5.63 -8.67
N ARG A 78 -5.57 5.52 -9.00
CA ARG A 78 -6.19 4.33 -9.56
C ARG A 78 -5.49 3.84 -10.84
N ASN A 79 -5.28 4.74 -11.80
CA ASN A 79 -4.72 4.36 -13.09
C ASN A 79 -3.27 3.86 -12.97
N ASP A 80 -2.46 4.50 -12.13
CA ASP A 80 -1.07 4.07 -11.87
C ASP A 80 -1.04 2.71 -11.15
N PHE A 81 -1.93 2.51 -10.17
CA PHE A 81 -2.07 1.23 -9.49
C PHE A 81 -2.45 0.11 -10.46
N ILE A 82 -3.49 0.30 -11.28
CA ILE A 82 -3.97 -0.72 -12.23
C ILE A 82 -2.86 -1.07 -13.24
N ALA A 83 -2.18 -0.07 -13.80
CA ALA A 83 -1.11 -0.29 -14.76
C ALA A 83 0.01 -1.14 -14.15
N LYS A 84 0.57 -0.71 -13.01
CA LYS A 84 1.68 -1.42 -12.35
C LYS A 84 1.31 -2.80 -11.84
N TYR A 85 0.12 -2.93 -11.24
CA TYR A 85 -0.33 -4.21 -10.70
C TYR A 85 -0.59 -5.24 -11.81
N SER A 86 -1.18 -4.80 -12.94
CA SER A 86 -1.45 -5.69 -14.08
C SER A 86 -0.17 -6.07 -14.82
N ASP A 87 0.76 -5.13 -15.00
CA ASP A 87 2.07 -5.42 -15.60
C ASP A 87 2.85 -6.43 -14.76
N GLY A 88 2.75 -6.37 -13.43
CA GLY A 88 3.33 -7.37 -12.54
C GLY A 88 2.74 -8.78 -12.73
N ILE A 89 1.45 -8.89 -13.05
CA ILE A 89 0.78 -10.18 -13.32
C ILE A 89 1.14 -10.72 -14.71
N LEU A 90 1.27 -9.86 -15.72
CA LEU A 90 1.58 -10.28 -17.09
C LEU A 90 3.05 -10.69 -17.29
N ASN A 91 3.93 -10.30 -16.37
CA ASN A 91 5.37 -10.64 -16.38
C ASN A 91 5.73 -11.83 -15.48
N LEU A 92 4.73 -12.54 -14.93
CA LEU A 92 4.86 -13.80 -14.18
C LEU A 92 4.33 -14.98 -15.01
#